data_AF-A0A1B4G5I4-F1
#
_entry.id   AF-A0A1B4G5I4-F1
#
_cell.length_a   1.000
_cell.length_b   1.000
_cell.length_c   1.000
_cell.angle_alpha   90.00
_cell.angle_beta   90.00
_cell.angle_gamma   90.00
#
_symmetry.space_group_name_H-M   'P 1'
#
loop_
_entity.id
_entity.type
_entity.pdbx_description
1 polymer ?
#
loop_
_entity_poly.entity_id
_entity_poly.type
_entity_poly.pdbx_seq_one_letter_code
_entity_poly.pdbx_strand_id
1 'polypeptide(L)'
;MHCRLLASSLLLLTACAQNPSTSDMVRICDDHGCFDRPKNQVSYELKNDGADQEDPRLAALKERAKTEPKAAYDLGLRYFRGDGVRQDSYQALAWMRKAAEHGNLQAQKALGVFYLFGLEEMGSDPREADRWLSMAASRGDKESQKLLERARAVKQADEDDYKWRTQWRDVYYGYWYSGYPYLGVWRQSDWYWY
;
A
#
# COMPACT_ATOMS: atom_id res chain seq x y z
N MET A 1 42.54 -40.04 39.54
CA MET A 1 42.73 -38.57 39.53
C MET A 1 42.62 -38.11 38.08
N HIS A 2 41.41 -37.92 37.55
CA HIS A 2 40.73 -36.61 37.38
C HIS A 2 41.58 -35.57 36.62
N CYS A 3 41.30 -35.35 35.33
CA CYS A 3 40.51 -34.19 34.88
C CYS A 3 40.36 -34.25 33.34
N ARG A 4 39.10 -34.27 32.86
CA ARG A 4 38.74 -34.09 31.45
C ARG A 4 38.73 -32.60 31.14
N LEU A 5 39.27 -32.18 30.00
CA LEU A 5 38.89 -30.91 29.38
C LEU A 5 38.55 -31.16 27.90
N LEU A 6 37.24 -31.25 27.67
CA LEU A 6 36.59 -31.01 26.40
C LEU A 6 36.79 -29.53 26.05
N ALA A 7 37.34 -29.23 24.87
CA ALA A 7 37.30 -27.89 24.29
C ALA A 7 36.50 -27.95 22.99
N SER A 8 35.22 -27.64 23.15
CA SER A 8 34.20 -27.50 22.13
C SER A 8 34.64 -26.55 21.02
N SER A 9 34.73 -27.06 19.80
CA SER A 9 34.85 -26.28 18.58
C SER A 9 33.57 -25.45 18.37
N LEU A 10 33.65 -24.16 18.70
CA LEU A 10 32.58 -23.18 18.43
C LEU A 10 32.39 -23.03 16.91
N LEU A 11 31.22 -23.46 16.44
CA LEU A 11 30.66 -23.07 15.14
C LEU A 11 30.31 -21.59 15.18
N LEU A 12 31.11 -20.75 14.52
CA LEU A 12 30.73 -19.38 14.21
C LEU A 12 29.74 -19.39 13.03
N LEU A 13 28.44 -19.36 13.36
CA LEU A 13 27.39 -19.00 12.41
C LEU A 13 27.52 -17.50 12.11
N THR A 14 28.25 -17.16 11.05
CA THR A 14 28.16 -15.83 10.45
C THR A 14 26.81 -15.73 9.73
N ALA A 15 25.79 -15.29 10.45
CA ALA A 15 24.55 -14.83 9.86
C ALA A 15 24.80 -13.50 9.15
N CYS A 16 25.12 -13.56 7.86
CA CYS A 16 25.05 -12.37 7.00
C CYS A 16 23.56 -12.04 6.79
N ALA A 17 22.97 -11.27 7.69
CA ALA A 17 21.73 -10.57 7.42
C ALA A 17 22.03 -9.47 6.38
N GLN A 18 21.93 -9.80 5.10
CA GLN A 18 21.90 -8.80 4.05
C GLN A 18 20.54 -8.08 4.16
N ASN A 19 20.50 -6.99 4.91
CA ASN A 19 19.41 -6.03 4.79
C ASN A 19 19.45 -5.47 3.36
N PRO A 20 18.39 -5.63 2.55
CA PRO A 20 18.33 -4.94 1.29
C PRO A 20 18.24 -3.44 1.59
N SER A 21 19.35 -2.73 1.39
CA SER A 21 19.41 -1.28 1.49
C SER A 21 18.51 -0.70 0.39
N THR A 22 17.25 -0.41 0.71
CA THR A 22 16.38 0.35 -0.17
C THR A 22 16.87 1.80 -0.11
N SER A 23 17.42 2.31 -1.22
CA SER A 23 17.88 3.70 -1.30
C SER A 23 16.79 4.66 -0.82
N ASP A 24 17.14 5.60 0.07
CA ASP A 24 16.24 6.67 0.53
C ASP A 24 15.96 7.72 -0.54
N MET A 25 16.59 7.58 -1.71
CA MET A 25 16.48 8.49 -2.84
C MET A 25 15.55 7.93 -3.94
N VAL A 26 14.81 8.81 -4.58
CA VAL A 26 13.99 8.55 -5.77
C VAL A 26 14.50 9.41 -6.91
N ARG A 27 14.67 8.79 -8.08
CA ARG A 27 15.02 9.49 -9.30
C ARG A 27 13.79 10.13 -9.94
N ILE A 28 13.84 11.43 -10.17
CA ILE A 28 12.80 12.23 -10.85
C ILE A 28 13.43 12.82 -12.10
N CYS A 29 12.70 12.78 -13.21
CA CYS A 29 13.13 13.33 -14.48
C CYS A 29 12.12 14.35 -14.99
N ASP A 30 12.61 15.50 -15.44
CA ASP A 30 11.84 16.56 -16.07
C ASP A 30 12.58 17.10 -17.31
N ASP A 31 12.17 18.27 -17.79
CA ASP A 31 12.77 18.98 -18.93
C ASP A 31 14.19 19.52 -18.65
N HIS A 32 14.64 19.54 -17.39
CA HIS A 32 15.98 19.95 -16.98
C HIS A 32 16.92 18.76 -16.71
N GLY A 33 16.42 17.52 -16.76
CA GLY A 33 17.20 16.31 -16.61
C GLY A 33 16.69 15.40 -15.50
N CYS A 34 17.52 14.46 -15.04
CA CYS A 34 17.15 13.50 -14.02
C CYS A 34 17.99 13.65 -12.74
N PHE A 35 17.34 14.01 -11.63
CA PHE A 35 17.96 14.21 -10.33
C PHE A 35 17.39 13.24 -9.29
N ASP A 36 18.22 12.88 -8.30
CA ASP A 36 17.83 12.04 -7.19
C ASP A 36 17.39 12.92 -6.00
N ARG A 37 16.26 12.57 -5.39
CA ARG A 37 15.66 13.31 -4.28
C ARG A 37 15.28 12.39 -3.10
N PRO A 38 15.40 12.82 -1.83
CA PRO A 38 14.88 12.06 -0.71
C PRO A 38 13.39 11.73 -0.85
N LYS A 39 12.98 10.50 -0.49
CA LYS A 39 11.58 10.03 -0.54
C LYS A 39 10.62 10.86 0.29
N ASN A 40 11.09 11.42 1.39
CA ASN A 40 10.29 12.24 2.31
C ASN A 40 10.14 13.70 1.86
N GLN A 41 10.80 14.12 0.77
CA GLN A 41 10.69 15.47 0.25
C GLN A 41 9.51 15.58 -0.72
N VAL A 42 8.54 16.44 -0.36
CA VAL A 42 7.45 16.88 -1.24
C VAL A 42 7.95 18.06 -2.09
N SER A 43 7.66 18.04 -3.39
CA SER A 43 8.10 19.07 -4.36
C SER A 43 7.10 20.21 -4.53
N TYR A 44 5.89 20.04 -4.02
CA TYR A 44 4.87 21.06 -4.10
C TYR A 44 5.09 22.12 -3.04
N GLU A 45 5.48 23.32 -3.47
CA GLU A 45 5.53 24.52 -2.65
C GLU A 45 4.26 25.36 -2.91
N LEU A 46 3.46 25.60 -1.86
CA LEU A 46 2.37 26.57 -1.91
C LEU A 46 2.96 27.97 -2.12
N LYS A 47 2.79 28.54 -3.31
CA LYS A 47 3.17 29.94 -3.53
C LYS A 47 2.15 30.83 -2.81
N ASN A 48 2.65 31.69 -1.90
CA ASN A 48 1.84 32.57 -1.05
C ASN A 48 1.30 33.82 -1.76
N ASP A 49 1.36 33.88 -3.09
CA ASP A 49 1.01 35.03 -3.93
C ASP A 49 -0.48 35.10 -4.33
N GLY A 50 -1.34 34.30 -3.69
CA GLY A 50 -2.81 34.40 -3.84
C GLY A 50 -3.33 33.97 -5.22
N ALA A 51 -2.46 33.43 -6.07
CA ALA A 51 -2.81 32.85 -7.35
C ALA A 51 -2.70 31.33 -7.24
N ASP A 52 -3.83 30.65 -7.03
CA ASP A 52 -3.99 29.20 -7.23
C ASP A 52 -3.85 28.83 -8.72
N GLN A 53 -2.77 29.26 -9.36
CA GLN A 53 -2.51 28.99 -10.77
C GLN A 53 -1.78 27.66 -10.89
N GLU A 54 -2.53 26.66 -11.34
CA GLU A 54 -1.99 25.36 -11.72
C GLU A 54 -0.84 25.50 -12.73
N ASP A 55 0.26 24.76 -12.52
CA ASP A 55 1.39 24.73 -13.48
C ASP A 55 0.83 24.37 -14.88
N PRO A 56 1.06 25.21 -15.92
CA PRO A 56 0.61 24.93 -17.28
C PRO A 56 1.04 23.56 -17.80
N ARG A 57 2.18 23.04 -17.34
CA ARG A 57 2.67 21.69 -17.67
C ARG A 57 1.78 20.62 -17.06
N LEU A 58 1.30 20.81 -15.82
CA LEU A 58 0.36 19.90 -15.17
C LEU A 58 -0.99 19.92 -15.89
N ALA A 59 -1.48 21.11 -16.27
CA ALA A 59 -2.70 21.24 -17.06
C ALA A 59 -2.60 20.51 -18.41
N ALA A 60 -1.50 20.71 -19.14
CA ALA A 60 -1.24 19.99 -20.39
C ALA A 60 -1.13 18.47 -20.19
N LEU A 61 -0.52 18.02 -19.09
CA LEU A 61 -0.44 16.60 -18.74
C LEU A 61 -1.82 16.01 -18.45
N LYS A 62 -2.69 16.72 -17.72
CA LYS A 62 -4.08 16.32 -17.47
C LYS A 62 -4.86 16.11 -18.76
N GLU A 63 -4.70 16.99 -19.74
CA GLU A 63 -5.35 16.83 -21.04
C GLU A 63 -4.85 15.59 -21.78
N ARG A 64 -3.53 15.39 -21.85
CA ARG A 64 -2.93 14.19 -22.47
C ARG A 64 -3.32 12.90 -21.74
N ALA A 65 -3.39 12.94 -20.42
CA ALA A 65 -3.76 11.80 -19.59
C ALA A 65 -5.19 11.29 -19.86
N LYS A 66 -6.06 12.08 -20.49
CA LYS A 66 -7.40 11.62 -20.89
C LYS A 66 -7.36 10.55 -21.98
N THR A 67 -6.33 10.57 -22.84
CA THR A 67 -6.24 9.71 -24.03
C THR A 67 -4.99 8.83 -24.04
N GLU A 68 -3.90 9.27 -23.41
CA GLU A 68 -2.63 8.55 -23.39
C GLU A 68 -2.43 7.79 -22.06
N PRO A 69 -2.38 6.45 -22.08
CA PRO A 69 -2.22 5.67 -20.85
C PRO A 69 -0.88 5.90 -20.14
N LYS A 70 0.15 6.30 -20.89
CA LYS A 70 1.46 6.68 -20.30
C LYS A 70 1.38 8.00 -19.55
N ALA A 71 0.70 9.00 -20.12
CA ALA A 71 0.48 10.29 -19.47
C ALA A 71 -0.42 10.16 -18.24
N ALA A 72 -1.46 9.33 -18.30
CA ALA A 72 -2.29 9.02 -17.13
C ALA A 72 -1.49 8.36 -16.00
N TYR A 73 -0.59 7.44 -16.33
CA TYR A 73 0.29 6.84 -15.34
C TYR A 73 1.28 7.84 -14.73
N ASP A 74 1.89 8.70 -15.57
CA ASP A 74 2.78 9.77 -15.11
C ASP A 74 2.07 10.74 -14.16
N LEU A 75 0.87 11.19 -14.54
CA LEU A 75 0.05 12.05 -13.72
C LEU A 75 -0.30 11.39 -12.38
N GLY A 76 -0.63 10.10 -12.40
CA GLY A 76 -0.85 9.32 -11.18
C GLY A 76 0.38 9.28 -10.27
N LEU A 77 1.59 9.10 -10.84
CA LEU A 77 2.84 9.13 -10.07
C LEU A 77 3.13 10.51 -9.48
N ARG A 78 2.80 11.59 -10.19
CA ARG A 78 2.95 12.96 -9.69
C ARG A 78 2.04 13.24 -8.50
N TYR A 79 0.77 12.85 -8.59
CA TYR A 79 -0.15 12.93 -7.45
C TYR A 79 0.31 12.08 -6.26
N PHE A 80 0.84 10.88 -6.51
CA PHE A 80 1.36 10.02 -5.44
C PHE A 80 2.58 10.62 -4.73
N ARG A 81 3.49 11.28 -5.46
CA ARG A 81 4.75 11.81 -4.92
C ARG A 81 4.70 13.28 -4.52
N GLY A 82 3.60 13.96 -4.84
CA GLY A 82 3.51 15.41 -4.76
C GLY A 82 4.49 16.13 -5.71
N ASP A 83 4.65 15.63 -6.95
CA ASP A 83 5.60 16.15 -7.94
C ASP A 83 5.01 17.23 -8.85
N GLY A 84 5.25 18.49 -8.49
CA GLY A 84 4.65 19.67 -9.12
C GLY A 84 3.16 19.85 -8.81
N VAL A 85 2.60 19.00 -7.95
CA VAL A 85 1.19 19.01 -7.54
C VAL A 85 1.09 18.61 -6.07
N ARG A 86 0.06 19.07 -5.36
CA ARG A 86 -0.23 18.59 -4.00
C ARG A 86 -0.39 17.06 -4.02
N GLN A 87 0.25 16.38 -3.08
CA GLN A 87 0.13 14.93 -2.93
C GLN A 87 -1.34 14.56 -2.66
N ASP A 88 -1.86 13.59 -3.41
CA ASP A 88 -3.23 13.09 -3.32
C ASP A 88 -3.30 11.64 -3.83
N SER A 89 -3.37 10.70 -2.89
CA SER A 89 -3.43 9.27 -3.18
C SER A 89 -4.70 8.85 -3.91
N TYR A 90 -5.83 9.53 -3.68
CA TYR A 90 -7.08 9.23 -4.38
C TYR A 90 -6.99 9.60 -5.85
N GLN A 91 -6.46 10.78 -6.17
CA GLN A 91 -6.19 11.18 -7.55
C GLN A 91 -5.14 10.27 -8.19
N ALA A 92 -4.09 9.90 -7.46
CA ALA A 92 -3.06 8.99 -7.95
C ALA A 92 -3.69 7.66 -8.42
N LEU A 93 -4.49 7.01 -7.57
CA LEU A 93 -5.14 5.76 -7.88
C LEU A 93 -6.17 5.90 -9.02
N ALA A 94 -6.91 7.00 -9.08
CA ALA A 94 -7.86 7.24 -10.15
C ALA A 94 -7.19 7.33 -11.53
N TRP A 95 -6.09 8.08 -11.64
CA TRP A 95 -5.33 8.21 -12.89
C TRP A 95 -4.57 6.94 -13.25
N MET A 96 -3.98 6.24 -12.28
CA MET A 96 -3.35 4.95 -12.51
C MET A 96 -4.37 3.89 -12.94
N ARG A 97 -5.60 3.90 -12.40
CA ARG A 97 -6.68 3.00 -12.83
C ARG A 97 -7.04 3.23 -14.29
N LYS A 98 -7.26 4.49 -14.69
CA LYS A 98 -7.47 4.84 -16.11
C LYS A 98 -6.34 4.32 -17.00
N ALA A 99 -5.09 4.53 -16.60
CA ALA A 99 -3.93 4.04 -17.34
C ALA A 99 -3.92 2.50 -17.45
N ALA A 100 -4.18 1.80 -16.35
CA ALA A 100 -4.16 0.35 -16.25
C ALA A 100 -5.28 -0.32 -17.07
N GLU A 101 -6.48 0.27 -17.05
CA GLU A 101 -7.63 -0.16 -17.85
C GLU A 101 -7.36 -0.04 -19.36
N HIS A 102 -6.56 0.95 -19.77
CA HIS A 102 -6.10 1.10 -21.15
C HIS A 102 -4.78 0.35 -21.44
N GLY A 103 -4.42 -0.63 -20.59
CA GLY A 103 -3.32 -1.56 -20.86
C GLY A 103 -1.92 -1.04 -20.53
N ASN A 104 -1.78 0.05 -19.77
CA ASN A 104 -0.47 0.45 -19.26
C ASN A 104 0.04 -0.59 -18.24
N LEU A 105 1.11 -1.32 -18.60
CA LEU A 105 1.69 -2.38 -17.77
C LEU A 105 2.21 -1.86 -16.43
N GLN A 106 2.86 -0.69 -16.43
CA GLN A 106 3.41 -0.09 -15.21
C GLN A 106 2.30 0.33 -14.25
N ALA A 107 1.18 0.82 -14.78
CA ALA A 107 0.01 1.16 -13.99
C ALA A 107 -0.66 -0.08 -13.39
N GLN A 108 -0.82 -1.16 -14.17
CA GLN A 108 -1.35 -2.44 -13.68
C GLN A 108 -0.50 -2.97 -12.52
N LYS A 109 0.82 -3.01 -12.69
CA LYS A 109 1.74 -3.41 -11.64
C LYS A 109 1.65 -2.51 -10.40
N ALA A 110 1.66 -1.18 -10.59
CA ALA A 110 1.59 -0.22 -9.49
C ALA A 110 0.31 -0.35 -8.66
N LEU A 111 -0.87 -0.46 -9.32
CA LEU A 111 -2.13 -0.71 -8.62
C LEU A 111 -2.11 -2.04 -7.87
N GLY A 112 -1.58 -3.08 -8.50
CA GLY A 112 -1.39 -4.39 -7.87
C GLY A 112 -0.61 -4.32 -6.57
N VAL A 113 0.50 -3.57 -6.57
CA VAL A 113 1.34 -3.32 -5.39
C VAL A 113 0.58 -2.49 -4.34
N PHE A 114 -0.06 -1.39 -4.74
CA PHE A 114 -0.77 -0.51 -3.81
C PHE A 114 -1.95 -1.21 -3.13
N TYR A 115 -2.74 -2.00 -3.85
CA TYR A 115 -3.81 -2.78 -3.22
C TYR A 115 -3.27 -3.93 -2.38
N LEU A 116 -2.10 -4.49 -2.70
CA LEU A 116 -1.53 -5.59 -1.90
C LEU A 116 -1.03 -5.12 -0.53
N PHE A 117 -0.33 -3.99 -0.49
CA PHE A 117 0.30 -3.49 0.74
C PHE A 117 -0.51 -2.39 1.43
N GLY A 118 -1.53 -1.87 0.76
CA GLY A 118 -2.28 -0.70 1.18
C GLY A 118 -1.55 0.60 0.85
N LEU A 119 -2.33 1.67 0.79
CA LEU A 119 -1.85 3.03 0.59
C LEU A 119 -2.53 3.95 1.59
N GLU A 120 -1.74 4.63 2.41
CA GLU A 120 -2.21 5.58 3.43
C GLU A 120 -3.39 4.98 4.23
N GLU A 121 -4.54 5.66 4.31
CA GLU A 121 -5.71 5.20 5.06
C GLU A 121 -6.59 4.18 4.32
N MET A 122 -6.35 3.90 3.02
CA MET A 122 -7.23 3.03 2.23
C MET A 122 -7.12 1.53 2.58
N GLY A 123 -6.07 1.11 3.29
CA GLY A 123 -5.82 -0.29 3.62
C GLY A 123 -5.54 -1.15 2.37
N SER A 124 -5.28 -2.44 2.57
CA SER A 124 -5.06 -3.40 1.49
C SER A 124 -6.37 -3.99 0.95
N ASP A 125 -6.44 -4.25 -0.35
CA ASP A 125 -7.46 -5.05 -1.01
C ASP A 125 -6.79 -6.18 -1.81
N PRO A 126 -6.65 -7.39 -1.23
CA PRO A 126 -5.96 -8.49 -1.91
C PRO A 126 -6.72 -9.01 -3.15
N ARG A 127 -8.02 -8.70 -3.31
CA ARG A 127 -8.80 -9.07 -4.50
C ARG A 127 -8.49 -8.16 -5.68
N GLU A 128 -8.44 -6.85 -5.44
CA GLU A 128 -7.97 -5.89 -6.46
C GLU A 128 -6.48 -6.13 -6.78
N ALA A 129 -5.65 -6.43 -5.78
CA ALA A 129 -4.26 -6.80 -6.01
C ALA A 129 -4.12 -8.00 -6.96
N ASP A 130 -4.84 -9.10 -6.69
CA ASP A 130 -4.84 -10.28 -7.56
C ASP A 130 -5.26 -9.92 -9.01
N ARG A 131 -6.30 -9.10 -9.18
CA ARG A 131 -6.79 -8.67 -10.50
C ARG A 131 -5.68 -7.95 -11.27
N TRP A 132 -5.12 -6.88 -10.70
CA TRP A 132 -4.16 -6.04 -11.41
C TRP A 132 -2.82 -6.75 -11.63
N LEU A 133 -2.33 -7.50 -10.64
CA LEU A 133 -1.11 -8.30 -10.78
C LEU A 133 -1.27 -9.43 -11.79
N SER A 134 -2.45 -10.06 -11.87
CA SER A 134 -2.74 -11.08 -12.89
C SER A 134 -2.64 -10.51 -14.31
N MET A 135 -3.12 -9.29 -14.53
CA MET A 135 -3.01 -8.62 -15.85
C MET A 135 -1.54 -8.33 -16.22
N ALA A 136 -0.72 -7.90 -15.27
CA ALA A 136 0.70 -7.64 -15.53
C ALA A 136 1.49 -8.95 -15.70
N ALA A 137 1.21 -9.95 -14.87
CA ALA A 137 1.86 -11.26 -14.91
C ALA A 137 1.55 -12.02 -16.22
N SER A 138 0.31 -11.94 -16.73
CA SER A 138 -0.06 -12.59 -18.00
C SER A 138 0.70 -12.04 -19.21
N ARG A 139 1.29 -10.85 -19.07
CA ARG A 139 2.16 -10.20 -20.06
C ARG A 139 3.65 -10.45 -19.82
N GLY A 140 3.99 -11.37 -18.91
CA GLY A 140 5.36 -11.79 -18.62
C GLY A 140 6.09 -10.94 -17.58
N ASP A 141 5.42 -10.05 -16.85
CA ASP A 141 6.06 -9.30 -15.75
C ASP A 141 6.36 -10.24 -14.57
N LYS A 142 7.63 -10.62 -14.44
CA LYS A 142 8.11 -11.58 -13.43
C LYS A 142 7.90 -11.11 -12.00
N GLU A 143 7.98 -9.79 -11.77
CA GLU A 143 7.75 -9.24 -10.43
C GLU A 143 6.28 -9.34 -10.03
N SER A 144 5.38 -8.98 -10.95
CA SER A 144 3.94 -9.13 -10.75
C SER A 144 3.55 -10.60 -10.55
N GLN A 145 4.20 -11.54 -11.25
CA GLN A 145 3.97 -12.97 -11.01
C GLN A 145 4.31 -13.38 -9.57
N LYS A 146 5.46 -12.96 -9.04
CA LYS A 146 5.84 -13.23 -7.65
C LYS A 146 4.87 -12.59 -6.65
N LEU A 147 4.49 -11.34 -6.90
CA LEU A 147 3.56 -10.61 -6.04
C LEU A 147 2.14 -11.20 -6.11
N LEU A 148 1.73 -11.76 -7.25
CA LEU A 148 0.44 -12.41 -7.44
C LEU A 148 0.29 -13.64 -6.53
N GLU A 149 1.35 -14.43 -6.36
CA GLU A 149 1.35 -15.56 -5.42
C GLU A 149 1.05 -15.08 -4.00
N ARG A 150 1.66 -13.98 -3.58
CA ARG A 150 1.40 -13.34 -2.27
C ARG A 150 -0.03 -12.81 -2.19
N ALA A 151 -0.52 -12.11 -3.20
CA ALA A 151 -1.88 -11.56 -3.23
C ALA A 151 -2.93 -12.66 -3.07
N ARG A 152 -2.75 -13.81 -3.74
CA ARG A 152 -3.63 -14.97 -3.61
C ARG A 152 -3.60 -15.58 -2.22
N ALA A 153 -2.42 -15.70 -1.61
CA ALA A 153 -2.30 -16.21 -0.25
C ALA A 153 -3.02 -15.29 0.76
N VAL A 154 -2.83 -13.98 0.67
CA VAL A 154 -3.51 -13.00 1.54
C VAL A 154 -5.03 -13.03 1.31
N LYS A 155 -5.48 -13.09 0.05
CA LYS A 155 -6.90 -13.20 -0.29
C LYS A 155 -7.53 -14.45 0.33
N GLN A 156 -6.85 -15.60 0.25
CA GLN A 156 -7.34 -16.84 0.84
C GLN A 156 -7.45 -16.74 2.36
N ALA A 157 -6.42 -16.18 3.02
CA ALA A 157 -6.44 -15.97 4.46
C ALA A 157 -7.60 -15.06 4.90
N ASP A 158 -7.86 -13.97 4.17
CA ASP A 158 -8.98 -13.05 4.42
C ASP A 158 -10.35 -13.75 4.23
N GLU A 159 -10.49 -14.59 3.21
CA GLU A 159 -11.68 -15.41 3.00
C GLU A 159 -11.93 -16.41 4.13
N ASP A 160 -10.88 -17.07 4.60
CA ASP A 160 -10.99 -18.07 5.67
C ASP A 160 -11.30 -17.43 7.02
N ASP A 161 -10.69 -16.29 7.31
CA ASP A 161 -10.99 -15.47 8.49
C ASP A 161 -12.43 -14.90 8.45
N TYR A 162 -12.92 -14.44 7.29
CA TYR A 162 -14.32 -14.05 7.12
C TYR A 162 -15.29 -15.20 7.40
N LYS A 163 -15.00 -16.40 6.87
CA LYS A 163 -15.80 -17.61 7.13
C LYS A 163 -15.80 -17.96 8.61
N TRP A 164 -14.63 -17.97 9.24
CA TRP A 164 -14.49 -18.24 10.68
C TRP A 164 -15.31 -17.26 11.53
N ARG A 165 -15.16 -15.94 11.30
CA ARG A 165 -15.94 -14.93 12.03
C ARG A 165 -17.44 -15.08 11.85
N THR A 166 -17.86 -15.44 10.64
CA THR A 166 -19.27 -15.62 10.33
C THR A 166 -19.85 -16.83 11.04
N GLN A 167 -19.14 -17.96 11.04
CA GLN A 167 -19.55 -19.18 11.74
C GLN A 167 -19.73 -18.94 13.25
N TRP A 168 -18.84 -18.17 13.86
CA TRP A 168 -18.86 -17.92 15.30
C TRP A 168 -19.66 -16.69 15.71
N ARG A 169 -20.22 -15.95 14.75
CA ARG A 169 -20.95 -14.70 15.02
C ARG A 169 -22.07 -14.93 16.03
N ASP A 170 -22.95 -15.89 15.78
CA ASP A 170 -24.11 -16.13 16.64
C ASP A 170 -23.70 -16.56 18.06
N VAL A 171 -22.63 -17.35 18.19
CA VAL A 171 -22.11 -17.80 19.48
C VAL A 171 -21.57 -16.63 20.29
N TYR A 172 -20.71 -15.80 19.68
CA TYR A 172 -20.15 -14.63 20.36
C TYR A 172 -21.23 -13.61 20.71
N TYR A 173 -22.11 -13.27 19.77
CA TYR A 173 -23.20 -12.34 20.03
C TYR A 173 -24.15 -12.87 21.11
N GLY A 174 -24.49 -14.16 21.08
CA GLY A 174 -25.27 -14.80 22.14
C GLY A 174 -24.63 -14.66 23.52
N TYR A 175 -23.32 -14.90 23.64
CA TYR A 175 -22.58 -14.66 24.89
C TYR A 175 -22.65 -13.19 25.34
N TRP A 176 -22.43 -12.23 24.44
CA TRP A 176 -22.51 -10.80 24.78
C TRP A 176 -23.92 -10.36 25.22
N TYR A 177 -24.97 -10.90 24.61
CA TYR A 177 -26.35 -10.55 24.93
C TYR A 177 -26.89 -11.21 26.21
N SER A 178 -26.42 -12.41 26.56
CA SER A 178 -27.02 -13.20 27.65
C SER A 178 -26.07 -13.49 28.81
N GLY A 179 -24.77 -13.51 28.56
CA GLY A 179 -23.75 -13.97 29.51
C GLY A 179 -22.74 -12.90 29.92
N TYR A 180 -22.68 -11.75 29.24
CA TYR A 180 -21.76 -10.67 29.60
C TYR A 180 -22.31 -9.90 30.81
N PRO A 181 -21.66 -9.99 31.98
CA PRO A 181 -22.17 -9.32 33.18
C PRO A 181 -22.01 -7.81 32.99
N TYR A 182 -23.13 -7.10 32.89
CA TYR A 182 -23.13 -5.65 33.06
C TYR A 182 -22.86 -5.35 34.52
N LEU A 183 -21.66 -4.84 34.80
CA LEU A 183 -21.26 -4.45 36.15
C LEU A 183 -21.89 -3.13 36.59
N GLY A 184 -22.99 -2.69 35.98
CA GLY A 184 -23.68 -1.49 36.40
C GLY A 184 -25.18 -1.56 36.19
N VAL A 185 -25.91 -0.73 36.94
CA VAL A 185 -27.37 -0.59 36.87
C VAL A 185 -27.72 0.85 36.62
N TRP A 186 -28.62 1.07 35.68
CA TRP A 186 -29.26 2.35 35.48
C TRP A 186 -30.40 2.52 36.50
N ARG A 187 -30.37 3.59 37.32
CA ARG A 187 -31.46 3.94 38.23
C ARG A 187 -31.77 5.43 38.14
N GLN A 188 -33.06 5.75 37.97
CA GLN A 188 -33.75 7.06 37.99
C GLN A 188 -33.05 8.29 37.37
N SER A 189 -31.77 8.55 37.63
CA SER A 189 -30.97 9.62 37.03
C SER A 189 -29.52 9.24 36.69
N ASP A 190 -28.97 8.13 37.21
CA ASP A 190 -27.52 7.86 37.14
C ASP A 190 -27.15 6.37 36.99
N TRP A 191 -25.94 6.13 36.46
CA TRP A 191 -25.30 4.82 36.38
C TRP A 191 -24.58 4.50 37.69
N TYR A 192 -24.87 3.33 38.26
CA TYR A 192 -24.17 2.79 39.42
C TYR A 192 -23.42 1.54 39.01
N TRP A 193 -22.10 1.53 39.18
CA TRP A 193 -21.25 0.36 38.96
C TRP A 193 -21.13 -0.46 40.26
N TYR A 194 -21.10 -1.80 40.15
CA TYR A 194 -20.80 -2.73 41.25
C TYR A 194 -19.29 -2.95 41.38
#